data_AF-A0A2E9ITP7-F1
#
_entry.id   AF-A0A2E9ITP7-F1
#
_cell.length_a   1.000
_cell.length_b   1.000
_cell.length_c   1.000
_cell.angle_alpha   90.00
_cell.angle_beta   90.00
_cell.angle_gamma   90.00
#
_symmetry.space_group_name_H-M   'P 1'
#
loop_
_entity.id
_entity.type
_entity.pdbx_description
1 polymer ?
#
loop_
_entity_poly.entity_id
_entity_poly.type
_entity_poly.pdbx_seq_one_letter_code
_entity_poly.pdbx_strand_id
1 'polypeptide(L)'
;MKRIIHFIGFIFFYIEEVVKSNLRVAYDVLTPTHHMNPGIIAVDVTGMSDRQLLFMANFITMTPGTLGISFSDNKDKLYLHAMYLEEDLAALSAELSDTYGKRVRNVF
;
A
#
# COMPACT_ATOMS: atom_id res chain seq x y z
N MET A 1 1.80 -7.71 -25.49
CA MET A 1 0.39 -7.28 -25.38
C MET A 1 -0.23 -7.55 -24.00
N LYS A 2 -0.18 -8.78 -23.44
CA LYS A 2 -0.76 -9.06 -22.10
C LYS A 2 -0.23 -8.14 -20.96
N ARG A 3 1.08 -7.82 -20.94
CA ARG A 3 1.67 -6.88 -19.94
C ARG A 3 1.08 -5.46 -20.00
N ILE A 4 0.77 -4.96 -21.20
CA ILE A 4 0.18 -3.61 -21.37
C ILE A 4 -1.24 -3.56 -20.81
N ILE A 5 -2.03 -4.63 -21.00
CA ILE A 5 -3.38 -4.71 -20.44
C ILE A 5 -3.34 -4.73 -18.91
N HIS A 6 -2.42 -5.50 -18.31
CA HIS A 6 -2.24 -5.53 -16.85
C HIS A 6 -1.76 -4.17 -16.31
N PHE A 7 -0.88 -3.48 -17.05
CA PHE A 7 -0.41 -2.14 -16.69
C PHE A 7 -1.53 -1.10 -16.72
N ILE A 8 -2.35 -1.09 -17.77
CA ILE A 8 -3.51 -0.19 -17.87
C ILE A 8 -4.51 -0.50 -16.74
N GLY A 9 -4.82 -1.76 -16.48
CA GLY A 9 -5.68 -2.16 -15.37
C GLY A 9 -5.13 -1.73 -14.01
N PHE A 10 -3.81 -1.82 -13.82
CA PHE A 10 -3.15 -1.32 -12.61
C PHE A 10 -3.29 0.19 -12.45
N ILE A 11 -3.12 0.97 -13.52
CA ILE A 11 -3.28 2.43 -13.48
C ILE A 11 -4.69 2.82 -13.04
N PHE A 12 -5.73 2.21 -13.63
CA PHE A 12 -7.11 2.53 -13.26
C PHE A 12 -7.40 2.19 -11.79
N PHE A 13 -7.00 1.00 -11.35
CA PHE A 13 -7.11 0.59 -9.95
C PHE A 13 -6.40 1.58 -9.01
N TYR A 14 -5.18 1.97 -9.35
CA TYR A 14 -4.39 2.87 -8.53
C TYR A 14 -4.99 4.28 -8.45
N ILE A 15 -5.51 4.82 -9.55
CA ILE A 15 -6.19 6.12 -9.55
C ILE A 15 -7.44 6.06 -8.65
N GLU A 16 -8.21 4.98 -8.73
CA GLU A 16 -9.39 4.78 -7.87
C GLU A 16 -9.02 4.77 -6.38
N GLU A 17 -8.00 4.01 -6.01
CA GLU A 17 -7.50 3.93 -4.63
C GLU A 17 -7.00 5.28 -4.11
N VAL A 18 -6.26 6.02 -4.93
CA VAL A 18 -5.78 7.37 -4.58
C VAL A 18 -6.96 8.33 -4.36
N VAL A 19 -7.99 8.28 -5.21
CA VAL A 19 -9.18 9.14 -5.05
C VAL A 19 -9.94 8.79 -3.78
N LYS A 20 -10.27 7.51 -3.55
CA LYS A 20 -10.98 7.07 -2.34
C LYS A 20 -10.26 7.45 -1.06
N SER A 21 -8.97 7.21 -1.02
CA SER A 21 -8.15 7.46 0.16
C SER A 21 -8.01 8.95 0.44
N ASN A 22 -7.91 9.81 -0.59
CA ASN A 22 -7.90 11.27 -0.40
C ASN A 22 -9.24 11.79 0.11
N LEU A 23 -10.35 11.22 -0.36
CA LEU A 23 -11.69 11.55 0.16
C LEU A 23 -11.83 11.17 1.64
N ARG A 24 -11.29 10.01 2.05
CA ARG A 24 -11.26 9.58 3.47
C ARG A 24 -10.48 10.56 4.33
N VAL A 25 -9.28 10.95 3.90
CA VAL A 25 -8.46 11.94 4.62
C VAL A 25 -9.16 13.31 4.67
N ALA A 26 -9.75 13.75 3.56
CA ALA A 26 -10.48 15.02 3.52
C ALA A 26 -11.69 15.03 4.46
N TYR A 27 -12.44 13.92 4.52
CA TYR A 27 -13.56 13.76 5.45
C TYR A 27 -13.10 13.87 6.91
N ASP A 28 -12.01 13.18 7.26
CA ASP A 28 -11.43 13.23 8.61
C ASP A 28 -10.89 14.61 8.99
N VAL A 29 -10.33 15.36 8.04
CA VAL A 29 -9.86 16.73 8.29
C VAL A 29 -11.03 17.70 8.49
N LEU A 30 -12.12 17.50 7.76
CA LEU A 30 -13.30 18.37 7.82
C LEU A 30 -14.24 18.05 9.00
N THR A 31 -14.16 16.83 9.54
CA THR A 31 -15.01 16.40 10.66
C THR A 31 -14.24 16.55 11.98
N PRO A 32 -14.82 17.13 13.04
CA PRO A 32 -14.13 17.33 14.32
C PRO A 32 -13.83 16.03 15.10
N THR A 33 -14.25 14.87 14.58
CA THR A 33 -13.95 13.55 15.15
C THR A 33 -12.68 12.96 14.54
N HIS A 34 -11.67 12.75 15.38
CA HIS A 34 -10.46 12.03 15.00
C HIS A 34 -10.71 10.52 14.99
N HIS A 35 -10.89 9.92 13.80
CA HIS A 35 -10.98 8.46 13.61
C HIS A 35 -9.63 7.82 13.25
N MET A 36 -8.54 8.55 13.46
CA MET A 36 -7.18 8.08 13.17
C MET A 36 -6.72 7.10 14.24
N ASN A 37 -6.26 5.93 13.81
CA ASN A 37 -5.62 4.94 14.66
C ASN A 37 -4.25 4.61 14.07
N PRO A 38 -3.22 5.43 14.33
CA PRO A 38 -1.94 5.28 13.66
C PRO A 38 -1.11 4.16 14.26
N GLY A 39 -0.28 3.52 13.43
CA GLY A 39 0.76 2.62 13.93
C GLY A 39 1.61 2.01 12.83
N ILE A 40 2.46 1.07 13.22
CA ILE A 40 3.47 0.49 12.33
C ILE A 40 3.11 -0.97 12.07
N ILE A 41 3.07 -1.35 10.80
CA ILE A 41 2.86 -2.72 10.35
C ILE A 41 4.03 -3.20 9.51
N ALA A 42 4.26 -4.50 9.53
CA ALA A 42 5.23 -5.16 8.67
C ALA A 42 4.48 -5.95 7.58
N VAL A 43 4.82 -5.69 6.32
CA VAL A 43 4.26 -6.37 5.15
C VAL A 43 5.28 -7.33 4.58
N ASP A 44 4.86 -8.55 4.28
CA ASP A 44 5.72 -9.55 3.63
C ASP A 44 5.95 -9.22 2.16
N VAL A 45 7.23 -9.06 1.80
CA VAL A 45 7.71 -8.77 0.44
C VAL A 45 8.74 -9.80 -0.03
N THR A 46 8.78 -10.96 0.63
CA THR A 46 9.74 -12.04 0.33
C THR A 46 9.71 -12.44 -1.14
N GLY A 47 10.89 -12.53 -1.76
CA GLY A 47 11.04 -12.96 -3.15
C GLY A 47 10.77 -11.89 -4.20
N MET A 48 10.56 -10.63 -3.81
CA MET A 48 10.50 -9.51 -4.74
C MET A 48 11.90 -9.05 -5.18
N SER A 49 12.04 -8.69 -6.46
CA SER A 49 13.27 -8.08 -6.98
C SER A 49 13.41 -6.62 -6.54
N ASP A 50 14.61 -6.05 -6.63
CA ASP A 50 14.87 -4.64 -6.25
C ASP A 50 13.94 -3.65 -6.99
N ARG A 51 13.61 -3.93 -8.25
CA ARG A 51 12.65 -3.10 -9.00
C ARG A 51 11.24 -3.23 -8.42
N GLN A 52 10.81 -4.44 -8.10
CA GLN A 52 9.49 -4.68 -7.50
C GLN A 52 9.38 -4.03 -6.11
N LEU A 53 10.43 -4.13 -5.29
CA LEU A 53 10.50 -3.46 -3.99
C LEU A 53 10.39 -1.93 -4.13
N LEU A 54 11.12 -1.34 -5.08
CA LEU A 54 11.04 0.10 -5.37
C LEU A 54 9.61 0.51 -5.74
N PHE A 55 8.97 -0.21 -6.65
CA PHE A 55 7.60 0.10 -7.06
C PHE A 55 6.60 -0.12 -5.91
N MET A 56 6.76 -1.20 -5.14
CA MET A 56 5.92 -1.49 -3.96
C MET A 56 5.96 -0.34 -2.95
N ALA A 57 7.16 0.11 -2.56
CA ALA A 57 7.31 1.21 -1.61
C ALA A 57 6.70 2.52 -2.12
N ASN A 58 6.89 2.84 -3.41
CA ASN A 58 6.31 4.05 -4.01
C ASN A 58 4.79 3.98 -4.04
N PHE A 59 4.20 2.88 -4.50
CA PHE A 59 2.74 2.77 -4.60
C PHE A 59 2.06 2.80 -3.23
N ILE A 60 2.62 2.13 -2.23
CA ILE A 60 2.09 2.16 -0.86
C ILE A 60 2.28 3.52 -0.21
N THR A 61 3.34 4.26 -0.51
CA THR A 61 3.53 5.61 0.05
C THR A 61 2.56 6.62 -0.57
N MET A 62 2.17 6.40 -1.82
CA MET A 62 1.28 7.30 -2.52
C MET A 62 -0.20 6.98 -2.30
N THR A 63 -0.54 5.88 -1.63
CA THR A 63 -1.90 5.60 -1.15
C THR A 63 -2.14 6.38 0.15
N PRO A 64 -3.10 7.33 0.17
CA PRO A 64 -3.32 8.20 1.32
C PRO A 64 -3.62 7.39 2.60
N GLY A 65 -2.91 7.73 3.67
CA GLY A 65 -3.02 7.03 4.96
C GLY A 65 -1.97 5.94 5.18
N THR A 66 -1.04 5.70 4.26
CA THR A 66 0.12 4.81 4.46
C THR A 66 1.43 5.46 4.01
N LEU A 67 2.54 5.12 4.66
CA LEU A 67 3.88 5.63 4.35
C LEU A 67 4.93 4.54 4.56
N GLY A 68 5.79 4.32 3.56
CA GLY A 68 6.92 3.40 3.69
C GLY A 68 8.02 3.95 4.60
N ILE A 69 8.41 3.17 5.62
CA ILE A 69 9.49 3.53 6.56
C ILE A 69 10.82 2.96 6.05
N SER A 70 10.92 1.64 5.99
CA SER A 70 12.16 0.95 5.60
C SER A 70 11.90 -0.51 5.23
N PHE A 71 12.86 -1.11 4.55
CA PHE A 71 12.94 -2.57 4.39
C PHE A 71 13.74 -3.18 5.54
N SER A 72 13.48 -4.43 5.86
CA SER A 72 14.38 -5.25 6.70
C SER A 72 15.73 -5.47 6.01
N ASP A 73 16.75 -5.82 6.79
CA ASP A 73 18.11 -6.08 6.28
C ASP A 73 18.13 -7.16 5.18
N ASN A 74 17.25 -8.16 5.31
CA ASN A 74 17.09 -9.26 4.36
C ASN A 74 16.11 -8.96 3.21
N LYS A 75 15.51 -7.76 3.17
CA LYS A 75 14.48 -7.35 2.19
C LYS A 75 13.27 -8.30 2.11
N ASP A 76 12.96 -8.99 3.20
CA ASP A 76 11.80 -9.88 3.34
C ASP A 76 10.56 -9.16 3.91
N LYS A 77 10.77 -8.04 4.61
CA LYS A 77 9.70 -7.22 5.20
C LYS A 77 9.82 -5.76 4.78
N LEU A 78 8.68 -5.14 4.54
CA LEU A 78 8.51 -3.70 4.36
C LEU A 78 7.75 -3.14 5.57
N TYR A 79 8.39 -2.26 6.32
CA TYR A 79 7.77 -1.56 7.45
C TYR A 79 7.04 -0.33 6.94
N LEU A 80 5.78 -0.20 7.33
CA LEU A 80 4.88 0.86 6.93
C LEU A 80 4.30 1.56 8.15
N HIS A 81 4.19 2.87 8.08
CA HIS A 81 3.33 3.64 8.95
C HIS A 81 1.94 3.73 8.31
N ALA A 82 0.91 3.29 9.02
CA ALA A 82 -0.49 3.45 8.61
C ALA A 82 -1.19 4.41 9.56
N MET A 83 -2.02 5.29 9.01
CA MET A 83 -2.81 6.30 9.71
C MET A 83 -4.15 5.72 10.23
N TYR A 84 -4.60 4.64 9.59
CA TYR A 84 -5.87 3.96 9.84
C TYR A 84 -5.61 2.46 10.04
N LEU A 85 -5.26 2.08 11.27
CA LEU A 85 -5.22 0.67 11.65
C LEU A 85 -6.63 0.22 12.04
N GLU A 86 -7.14 -0.77 11.32
CA GLU A 86 -8.32 -1.54 11.75
C GLU A 86 -7.90 -2.54 12.85
N GLU A 87 -8.87 -3.09 13.59
CA GLU A 87 -8.58 -3.97 14.73
C GLU A 87 -7.74 -5.21 14.35
N ASP A 88 -7.79 -5.65 13.09
CA ASP A 88 -6.99 -6.77 12.57
C ASP A 88 -5.80 -6.31 11.72
N LEU A 89 -4.67 -6.12 12.40
CA LEU A 89 -3.38 -5.77 11.80
C LEU A 89 -2.86 -6.84 10.82
N ALA A 90 -3.18 -8.11 11.06
CA ALA A 90 -2.72 -9.22 10.24
C ALA A 90 -3.51 -9.26 8.92
N ALA A 91 -4.81 -9.01 8.97
CA ALA A 91 -5.66 -8.88 7.79
C ALA A 91 -5.20 -7.72 6.90
N LEU A 92 -4.91 -6.54 7.47
CA LEU A 92 -4.42 -5.38 6.72
C LEU A 92 -3.06 -5.67 6.05
N SER A 93 -2.12 -6.29 6.79
CA SER A 93 -0.82 -6.68 6.23
C SER A 93 -0.96 -7.70 5.09
N ALA A 94 -1.85 -8.68 5.25
CA ALA A 94 -2.14 -9.68 4.22
C ALA A 94 -2.80 -9.03 2.99
N GLU A 95 -3.77 -8.14 3.19
CA GLU A 95 -4.43 -7.42 2.10
C GLU A 95 -3.45 -6.56 1.30
N LEU A 96 -2.55 -5.84 1.96
CA LEU A 96 -1.53 -5.04 1.29
C LEU A 96 -0.54 -5.92 0.50
N SER A 97 -0.08 -7.02 1.10
CA SER A 97 0.81 -7.97 0.42
C SER A 97 0.12 -8.64 -0.78
N ASP A 98 -1.16 -8.98 -0.65
CA ASP A 98 -1.91 -9.66 -1.70
C ASP A 98 -2.28 -8.70 -2.83
N THR A 99 -2.88 -7.56 -2.49
CA THR A 99 -3.42 -6.58 -3.44
C THR A 99 -2.31 -5.89 -4.21
N TYR A 100 -1.34 -5.29 -3.51
CA TYR A 100 -0.23 -4.59 -4.15
C TYR A 100 0.85 -5.56 -4.60
N GLY A 101 1.18 -6.56 -3.77
CA GLY A 101 2.26 -7.49 -4.10
C GLY A 101 1.94 -8.42 -5.27
N LYS A 102 0.69 -8.87 -5.48
CA LYS A 102 0.34 -9.60 -6.71
C LYS A 102 0.41 -8.71 -7.94
N ARG A 103 -0.11 -7.48 -7.84
CA ARG A 103 -0.15 -6.53 -8.97
C ARG A 103 1.24 -6.08 -9.40
N VAL A 104 2.12 -5.77 -8.45
CA VAL A 104 3.52 -5.42 -8.72
C VAL A 104 4.27 -6.58 -9.38
N ARG A 105 4.12 -7.81 -8.85
CA ARG A 105 4.73 -9.03 -9.42
C ARG A 105 4.27 -9.33 -10.85
N ASN A 106 3.02 -9.02 -11.18
CA ASN A 106 2.46 -9.28 -12.51
C ASN A 106 2.90 -8.25 -13.57
N VAL A 107 3.27 -7.04 -13.14
CA VAL A 107 3.61 -5.93 -14.04
C VAL A 107 5.12 -5.81 -14.26
N PHE A 108 5.90 -5.83 -13.17
CA PHE A 108 7.34 -5.53 -13.16
C PHE A 108 8.17 -6.80 -13.01
#